data_AF-A0A7Z9NT96-F1
#
_entry.id   AF-A0A7Z9NT96-F1
#
_cell.length_a   1.000
_cell.length_b   1.000
_cell.length_c   1.000
_cell.angle_alpha   90.00
_cell.angle_beta   90.00
_cell.angle_gamma   90.00
#
_symmetry.space_group_name_H-M   'P 1'
#
loop_
_entity.id
_entity.type
_entity.pdbx_description
1 polymer ?
#
loop_
_entity_poly.entity_id
_entity_poly.type
_entity_poly.pdbx_seq_one_letter_code
_entity_poly.pdbx_strand_id
1 'polypeptide(L)' 'MANLQVRSIDDQLYVALGRRAKMENRSISQEVISILKKHLSSPVSQHEKNTQNFLELCGTWESEKSSEQIIEEIKQSR' A
#
# COMPACT_ATOMS: atom_id res chain seq x y z
N MET A 1 -12.64 5.17 -28.03
CA MET A 1 -12.57 4.54 -26.69
C MET A 1 -11.91 3.19 -26.87
N ALA A 2 -10.71 2.98 -26.34
CA ALA A 2 -10.07 1.66 -26.42
C ALA A 2 -10.81 0.70 -25.48
N ASN A 3 -11.20 -0.47 -25.99
CA ASN A 3 -11.80 -1.54 -25.19
C ASN A 3 -10.75 -2.66 -25.02
N LEU A 4 -10.44 -3.00 -23.77
CA LEU A 4 -9.58 -4.14 -23.45
C LEU A 4 -10.47 -5.31 -23.04
N GLN A 5 -10.53 -6.34 -23.89
CA GLN A 5 -11.18 -7.61 -23.56
C GLN A 5 -10.12 -8.61 -23.10
N VAL A 6 -10.29 -9.13 -21.89
CA VAL A 6 -9.48 -10.24 -21.37
C VAL A 6 -10.25 -11.53 -21.60
N ARG A 7 -9.66 -12.47 -22.35
CA ARG A 7 -10.25 -13.80 -22.59
C ARG A 7 -9.71 -14.80 -21.59
N SER A 8 -10.53 -15.79 -21.25
CA SER A 8 -10.19 -16.90 -20.35
C SER A 8 -9.66 -16.43 -18.99
N ILE A 9 -10.35 -15.47 -18.37
CA ILE A 9 -10.07 -15.10 -16.99
C ILE A 9 -10.45 -16.26 -16.08
N ASP A 10 -9.57 -16.59 -15.13
CA ASP A 10 -9.88 -17.57 -14.10
C ASP A 10 -11.04 -17.08 -13.22
N ASP A 11 -11.99 -17.96 -12.91
CA ASP A 11 -13.19 -17.61 -12.15
C ASP A 11 -12.86 -17.15 -10.72
N GLN A 12 -11.84 -17.74 -10.09
CA GLN A 12 -11.40 -17.33 -8.76
C GLN A 12 -10.81 -15.91 -8.81
N LEU A 13 -10.05 -15.61 -9.86
CA LEU A 13 -9.52 -14.26 -10.09
C LEU A 13 -10.65 -13.24 -10.30
N TYR A 14 -11.67 -13.57 -11.08
CA TYR A 14 -12.83 -12.69 -11.28
C TYR A 14 -13.57 -12.42 -9.96
N VAL A 15 -13.79 -13.45 -9.14
CA VAL A 15 -14.41 -13.31 -7.81
C VAL A 15 -13.55 -12.46 -6.88
N ALA A 16 -12.23 -12.66 -6.88
CA ALA A 16 -11.30 -11.87 -6.07
C ALA A 16 -11.31 -10.39 -6.47
N LEU A 17 -11.33 -10.09 -7.77
CA LEU A 17 -11.48 -8.73 -8.29
C LEU A 17 -12.81 -8.10 -7.86
N GLY A 18 -13.91 -8.87 -7.91
CA GLY A 18 -15.22 -8.41 -7.43
C GLY A 18 -15.24 -8.05 -5.95
N ARG A 19 -14.62 -8.87 -5.09
CA ARG A 19 -14.50 -8.60 -3.64
C ARG A 19 -13.72 -7.31 -3.39
N ARG A 20 -12.59 -7.14 -4.07
CA ARG A 20 -11.74 -5.96 -3.94
C ARG A 20 -12.44 -4.69 -4.44
N ALA A 21 -13.11 -4.77 -5.60
CA ALA A 21 -13.88 -3.65 -6.14
C ALA A 21 -14.99 -3.19 -5.19
N LYS A 22 -15.65 -4.14 -4.50
CA LYS A 22 -16.66 -3.85 -3.47
C LYS A 22 -16.05 -3.12 -2.26
N MET A 23 -14.87 -3.53 -1.79
CA MET A 23 -14.17 -2.84 -0.69
C MET A 23 -13.84 -1.39 -1.03
N GLU A 24 -13.42 -1.14 -2.28
CA GLU A 24 -13.05 0.18 -2.77
C GLU A 24 -14.26 1.02 -3.25
N ASN A 25 -15.49 0.51 -3.12
CA ASN A 25 -16.73 1.11 -3.63
C ASN A 25 -16.65 1.53 -5.11
N ARG A 26 -16.08 0.65 -5.96
CA ARG A 26 -15.89 0.88 -7.40
C ARG A 26 -16.41 -0.28 -8.23
N SER A 27 -16.61 -0.06 -9.53
CA SER A 27 -16.92 -1.16 -10.46
C SER A 27 -15.67 -2.01 -10.72
N ILE A 28 -15.87 -3.27 -11.12
CA ILE A 28 -14.75 -4.19 -11.44
C ILE A 28 -13.86 -3.59 -12.53
N SER A 29 -14.45 -3.01 -13.59
CA SER A 29 -13.68 -2.38 -14.68
C SER A 29 -12.85 -1.19 -14.18
N GLN A 30 -13.40 -0.38 -13.28
CA GLN A 30 -12.66 0.74 -12.68
C GLN A 30 -11.53 0.25 -11.78
N GLU A 31 -11.76 -0.81 -11.01
CA GLU A 31 -10.74 -1.39 -10.13
C GLU A 31 -9.59 -2.02 -10.91
N VAL A 32 -9.88 -2.73 -12.01
CA VAL A 32 -8.84 -3.26 -12.92
C VAL A 32 -8.00 -2.12 -13.48
N ILE A 33 -8.63 -1.02 -13.94
CA ILE A 33 -7.89 0.15 -14.42
C ILE A 33 -7.04 0.78 -13.31
N SER A 34 -7.57 0.87 -12.10
CA SER A 34 -6.87 1.40 -10.91
C SER A 34 -5.61 0.56 -10.61
N ILE A 35 -5.73 -0.76 -10.62
CA ILE A 35 -4.62 -1.71 -10.42
C ILE A 35 -3.56 -1.51 -11.52
N LEU A 36 -3.97 -1.48 -12.79
CA LEU A 36 -3.05 -1.29 -13.91
C LEU A 36 -2.32 0.05 -13.82
N LYS A 37 -3.05 1.14 -13.53
CA LYS A 37 -2.45 2.46 -13.31
C LYS A 37 -1.42 2.43 -12.19
N LYS A 38 -1.79 1.86 -11.03
CA LYS A 38 -0.89 1.76 -9.86
C LYS A 38 0.36 0.95 -10.17
N HIS A 39 0.21 -0.13 -10.93
CA HIS A 39 1.33 -0.99 -11.30
C HIS A 39 2.26 -0.28 -12.29
N LEU A 40 1.72 0.39 -13.31
CA LEU A 40 2.50 1.13 -14.30
C LEU A 40 3.09 2.44 -13.76
N SER A 41 2.46 3.05 -12.76
CA SER A 41 2.96 4.27 -12.09
C SER A 41 4.01 3.97 -11.02
N SER A 42 4.14 2.70 -10.60
CA SER A 42 5.15 2.33 -9.61
C SER A 42 6.49 2.14 -10.32
N PRO A 43 7.52 2.94 -10.01
CA PRO A 43 8.85 2.68 -10.53
C PRO A 43 9.32 1.33 -9.99
N VAL A 44 9.99 0.54 -10.84
CA VAL A 44 10.50 -0.81 -10.49
C VAL A 44 11.38 -0.79 -9.23
N SER A 45 11.99 0.35 -8.91
CA SER A 45 12.77 0.61 -7.69
C SER A 45 11.95 0.71 -6.39
N GLN A 46 10.62 0.68 -6.45
CA GLN A 46 9.77 0.80 -5.26
C GLN A 46 9.93 -0.40 -4.32
N HIS A 47 10.21 -1.60 -4.84
CA HIS A 47 10.46 -2.77 -4.00
C HIS A 47 11.77 -2.65 -3.23
N GLU A 48 12.86 -2.27 -3.91
CA GLU A 48 14.15 -2.00 -3.25
C GLU A 48 14.03 -0.87 -2.22
N LYS A 49 13.29 0.19 -2.55
CA LYS A 49 13.06 1.32 -1.65
C LYS A 49 12.20 0.94 -0.43
N ASN A 50 11.20 0.08 -0.61
CA ASN A 50 10.39 -0.41 0.51
C ASN A 50 11.20 -1.31 1.44
N THR A 51 12.05 -2.19 0.91
CA THR A 51 12.95 -3.01 1.71
C THR A 51 13.99 -2.15 2.44
N GLN A 52 14.56 -1.15 1.76
CA GLN A 52 15.50 -0.21 2.36
C GLN A 52 14.84 0.60 3.49
N ASN A 53 13.65 1.15 3.27
CA ASN A 53 12.90 1.86 4.31
C ASN A 53 12.56 0.94 5.50
N PHE A 54 12.24 -0.32 5.25
CA PHE A 54 11.98 -1.29 6.33
C PHE A 54 13.24 -1.56 7.15
N LEU A 55 14.40 -1.71 6.50
CA LEU A 55 15.69 -1.84 7.17
C LEU A 55 16.07 -0.57 7.94
N GLU A 56 15.77 0.62 7.43
CA GLU A 56 15.99 1.89 8.12
C GLU A 56 15.13 2.04 9.38
N LEU A 57 13.91 1.46 9.38
CA LEU A 57 13.06 1.42 10.56
C LEU A 57 13.61 0.47 11.63
N CYS A 58 14.26 -0.63 11.25
CA CYS A 58 14.90 -1.56 12.18
C CYS A 58 16.04 -0.87 12.96
N GLY A 59 15.75 -0.42 14.19
CA GLY A 59 16.69 0.25 15.08
C GLY A 59 16.22 1.62 15.54
N THR A 60 15.26 2.24 14.84
CA THR A 60 14.65 3.52 15.26
C THR A 60 13.82 3.43 16.54
N TRP A 61 13.45 2.23 16.95
CA TRP A 61 12.77 1.94 18.22
C TRP A 61 13.72 1.80 19.41
N GLU A 62 15.03 1.65 19.18
CA GLU A 62 16.03 1.69 20.25
C GLU A 62 16.32 3.16 20.57
N SER A 63 15.45 3.75 21.38
CA SER A 63 15.65 5.09 21.91
C SER A 63 16.45 5.01 23.22
N GLU A 64 17.54 5.76 23.31
CA GLU A 64 18.26 5.99 24.58
C GLU A 64 17.46 6.87 25.56
N LYS A 65 16.35 7.48 25.10
CA LYS A 65 15.48 8.31 25.96
C LYS A 65 14.77 7.44 26.98
N SER A 66 14.91 7.80 28.26
CA SER A 66 14.13 7.16 29.32
C SER A 66 12.64 7.53 29.19
N SER A 67 11.77 6.66 29.72
CA SER A 67 10.33 6.91 29.78
C SER A 67 9.97 8.25 30.45
N GLU A 68 10.78 8.70 31.41
CA GLU A 68 10.60 9.96 32.13
C GLU A 68 10.82 11.18 31.23
N GLN A 69 11.83 11.14 30.37
CA GLN A 69 12.14 12.21 29.41
C GLN A 69 11.05 12.34 28.35
N ILE A 70 10.50 11.21 27.88
CA ILE A 70 9.38 11.20 26.92
C ILE A 70 8.13 11.84 27.54
N ILE A 71 7.86 11.56 28.83
CA ILE A 71 6.71 12.12 29.55
C ILE A 71 6.86 13.65 29.72
N GLU A 72 8.05 14.15 30.05
CA GLU A 72 8.30 15.59 30.13
C GLU A 72 8.14 16.29 28.77
N GLU A 73 8.68 15.71 27.70
CA GLU A 73 8.60 16.27 26.34
C GLU A 73 7.14 16.39 25.85
N ILE A 74 6.31 15.39 26.14
CA ILE A 74 4.87 15.40 25.84
C ILE A 74 4.12 16.45 26.67
N LYS A 75 4.49 16.64 27.94
CA LYS A 75 3.87 17.63 28.83
C LYS A 75 4.24 19.07 28.45
N GLN A 76 5.46 19.31 27.97
CA GLN A 76 5.90 20.63 27.51
C GLN A 76 5.33 21.03 26.14
N SER A 77 4.96 20.05 25.30
CA SER A 77 4.38 20.29 23.98
C SER A 77 2.86 20.52 23.98
N ARG A 78 2.21 20.54 25.15
CA ARG A 78 0.79 20.86 25.35
C ARG A 78 0.63 22.22 25.98
#